data_AF-A0A960PW66-F1
#
_entry.id   AF-A0A960PW66-F1
#
_cell.length_a   1.000
_cell.length_b   1.000
_cell.length_c   1.000
_cell.angle_alpha   90.00
_cell.angle_beta   90.00
_cell.angle_gamma   90.00
#
_symmetry.space_group_name_H-M   'P 1'
#
loop_
_entity.id
_entity.type
_entity.pdbx_description
1 polymer ?
#
loop_
_entity_poly.entity_id
_entity_poly.type
_entity_poly.pdbx_seq_one_letter_code
_entity_poly.pdbx_strand_id
1 'polypeptide(L)'
;MTTSFDALGVAADLAGALAEQGKTHAFAIQELTIADALAGRDVCGKAKTGSGKTLAFGLPVLQVVKAADPSKPRAIILVPTRELAT
;
A
#
# COMPACT_ATOMS: atom_id res chain seq x y z
N MET A 1 -3.33 16.68 -10.94
CA MET A 1 -3.44 17.09 -9.52
C MET A 1 -2.76 16.00 -8.71
N THR A 2 -1.95 16.34 -7.72
CA THR A 2 -1.27 15.36 -6.86
C THR A 2 -2.20 14.98 -5.70
N THR A 3 -2.59 13.72 -5.61
CA THR A 3 -3.51 13.26 -4.55
C THR A 3 -2.71 12.88 -3.31
N SER A 4 -3.16 13.33 -2.13
CA SER A 4 -2.56 12.93 -0.86
C SER A 4 -3.10 11.57 -0.40
N PHE A 5 -2.37 10.88 0.50
CA PHE A 5 -2.74 9.53 0.93
C PHE A 5 -4.05 9.50 1.74
N ASP A 6 -4.29 10.50 2.57
CA ASP A 6 -5.53 10.69 3.33
C ASP A 6 -6.75 10.83 2.41
N ALA A 7 -6.61 11.55 1.28
CA ALA A 7 -7.66 11.68 0.28
C ALA A 7 -8.01 10.34 -0.41
N LEU A 8 -7.11 9.35 -0.36
CA LEU A 8 -7.35 7.98 -0.84
C LEU A 8 -7.96 7.05 0.22
N GLY A 9 -8.23 7.55 1.42
CA GLY A 9 -8.77 6.77 2.54
C GLY A 9 -7.72 6.07 3.42
N VAL A 10 -6.43 6.41 3.26
CA VAL A 10 -5.36 5.90 4.13
C VAL A 10 -5.51 6.52 5.53
N ALA A 11 -5.38 5.69 6.56
CA ALA A 11 -5.47 6.10 7.96
C ALA A 11 -4.44 7.19 8.31
N ALA A 12 -4.83 8.11 9.19
CA ALA A 12 -4.06 9.31 9.48
C ALA A 12 -2.67 9.01 10.09
N ASP A 13 -2.54 7.95 10.86
CA ASP A 13 -1.28 7.47 11.42
C ASP A 13 -0.31 6.98 10.34
N LEU A 14 -0.80 6.17 9.39
CA LEU A 14 -0.02 5.71 8.23
C LEU A 14 0.36 6.88 7.32
N ALA A 15 -0.59 7.78 7.03
CA ALA A 15 -0.33 8.97 6.22
C ALA A 15 0.69 9.91 6.89
N GLY A 16 0.60 10.08 8.21
CA GLY A 16 1.57 10.84 9.00
C GLY A 16 2.97 10.24 8.93
N ALA A 17 3.10 8.92 9.13
CA ALA A 17 4.38 8.23 9.01
C ALA A 17 5.00 8.34 7.60
N LEU A 18 4.17 8.34 6.54
CA LEU A 18 4.63 8.60 5.18
C LEU A 18 5.12 10.04 4.99
N ALA A 19 4.40 11.02 5.54
CA ALA A 19 4.76 12.43 5.47
C ALA A 19 6.09 12.74 6.18
N GLU A 20 6.35 12.13 7.34
CA GLU A 20 7.65 12.21 8.04
C GLU A 20 8.82 11.70 7.17
N GLN A 21 8.55 10.76 6.26
CA GLN A 21 9.51 10.26 5.29
C GLN A 21 9.51 11.03 3.95
N GLY A 22 8.86 12.19 3.90
CA GLY A 22 8.76 13.02 2.69
C GLY A 22 7.83 12.48 1.60
N LYS A 23 6.98 11.48 1.91
CA LYS A 23 6.03 10.88 0.96
C LYS A 23 4.64 11.48 1.17
N THR A 24 4.43 12.69 0.65
CA THR A 24 3.18 13.45 0.85
C THR A 24 2.17 13.25 -0.28
N HIS A 25 2.59 12.74 -1.43
CA HIS A 25 1.75 12.57 -2.61
C HIS A 25 1.85 11.16 -3.18
N ALA A 26 0.68 10.63 -3.56
CA ALA A 26 0.56 9.34 -4.19
C ALA A 26 1.07 9.38 -5.65
N PHE A 27 1.65 8.28 -6.09
CA PHE A 27 1.94 8.05 -7.51
C PHE A 27 0.69 7.51 -8.22
N ALA A 28 0.62 7.67 -9.54
CA ALA A 28 -0.55 7.26 -10.34
C ALA A 28 -1.04 5.82 -10.05
N ILE A 29 -0.13 4.84 -9.89
CA ILE A 29 -0.57 3.47 -9.56
C ILE A 29 -1.21 3.37 -8.17
N GLN A 30 -0.78 4.18 -7.21
CA GLN A 30 -1.34 4.23 -5.85
C GLN A 30 -2.72 4.91 -5.86
N GLU A 31 -2.84 6.04 -6.57
CA GLU A 31 -4.11 6.75 -6.77
C GLU A 31 -5.19 5.85 -7.40
N LEU A 32 -4.79 5.04 -8.39
CA LEU A 32 -5.69 4.16 -9.12
C LEU A 32 -6.10 2.90 -8.34
N THR A 33 -5.41 2.53 -7.26
CA THR A 33 -5.60 1.21 -6.63
C THR A 33 -5.92 1.25 -5.14
N ILE A 34 -5.47 2.27 -4.39
CA ILE A 34 -5.56 2.24 -2.92
C ILE A 34 -7.01 2.21 -2.44
N ALA A 35 -7.88 3.09 -2.96
CA ALA A 35 -9.27 3.15 -2.53
C ALA A 35 -10.01 1.82 -2.80
N ASP A 36 -9.76 1.19 -3.95
CA ASP A 36 -10.36 -0.08 -4.34
C ASP A 36 -9.89 -1.23 -3.44
N ALA A 37 -8.58 -1.28 -3.16
CA ALA A 37 -7.99 -2.28 -2.27
C ALA A 37 -8.46 -2.11 -0.82
N LEU A 38 -8.60 -0.87 -0.33
CA LEU A 38 -9.17 -0.57 1.00
C LEU A 38 -10.65 -0.98 1.09
N ALA A 39 -11.39 -0.92 -0.01
CA ALA A 39 -12.75 -1.42 -0.10
C ALA A 39 -12.83 -2.97 -0.19
N GLY A 40 -11.69 -3.67 -0.13
CA GLY A 40 -11.63 -5.14 -0.18
C GLY A 40 -11.87 -5.73 -1.57
N ARG A 41 -11.71 -4.92 -2.63
CA ARG A 41 -11.84 -5.40 -4.02
C ARG A 41 -10.54 -6.00 -4.50
N ASP A 42 -10.65 -6.99 -5.38
CA ASP A 42 -9.50 -7.49 -6.14
C ASP A 42 -9.03 -6.43 -7.14
N VAL A 43 -7.71 -6.21 -7.18
CA VAL A 43 -7.09 -5.17 -8.02
C VAL A 43 -5.98 -5.77 -8.87
N CYS A 44 -6.00 -5.47 -10.17
CA CYS A 44 -4.91 -5.77 -11.08
C CYS A 44 -4.20 -4.47 -11.50
N GLY A 45 -2.97 -4.29 -11.04
CA GLY A 45 -2.16 -3.10 -11.33
C GLY A 45 -0.99 -3.39 -12.25
N LYS A 46 -0.87 -2.65 -13.36
CA LYS A 46 0.30 -2.70 -14.25
C LYS A 46 1.06 -1.37 -14.20
N ALA A 47 2.29 -1.41 -13.67
CA ALA A 47 3.17 -0.25 -13.64
C ALA A 47 4.64 -0.65 -13.71
N LYS A 48 5.49 0.25 -14.22
CA LYS A 48 6.95 0.05 -14.29
C LYS A 48 7.59 -0.01 -12.89
N THR A 49 8.82 -0.52 -12.81
CA THR A 49 9.63 -0.47 -11.58
C THR A 49 9.86 0.98 -11.17
N GLY A 50 9.91 1.26 -9.86
CA GLY A 50 10.00 2.62 -9.33
C GLY A 50 8.66 3.39 -9.29
N SER A 51 7.56 2.83 -9.81
CA SER A 51 6.23 3.48 -9.74
C SER A 51 5.55 3.40 -8.37
N GLY A 52 6.24 2.99 -7.30
CA GLY A 52 5.65 2.99 -5.95
C GLY A 52 4.62 1.88 -5.68
N LYS A 53 4.64 0.79 -6.47
CA LYS A 53 3.71 -0.36 -6.32
C LYS A 53 3.71 -0.95 -4.90
N THR A 54 4.84 -0.93 -4.20
CA THR A 54 4.95 -1.48 -2.85
C THR A 54 3.97 -0.84 -1.87
N LEU A 55 3.86 0.50 -1.88
CA LEU A 55 2.87 1.19 -1.05
C LEU A 55 1.44 1.01 -1.58
N ALA A 56 1.28 0.80 -2.89
CA ALA A 56 -0.03 0.61 -3.52
C ALA A 56 -0.77 -0.64 -3.00
N PHE A 57 -0.05 -1.73 -2.70
CA PHE A 57 -0.62 -2.91 -2.03
C PHE A 57 -0.33 -2.95 -0.52
N GLY A 58 0.79 -2.37 -0.07
CA GLY A 58 1.24 -2.44 1.33
C GLY A 58 0.36 -1.63 2.28
N LEU A 59 -0.08 -0.44 1.87
CA LEU A 59 -0.93 0.41 2.71
C LEU A 59 -2.30 -0.23 2.97
N PRO A 60 -3.03 -0.73 1.95
CA PRO A 60 -4.24 -1.49 2.20
C PRO A 60 -4.02 -2.68 3.14
N VAL A 61 -2.96 -3.47 2.91
CA VAL A 61 -2.64 -4.62 3.77
C VAL A 61 -2.44 -4.19 5.23
N LEU A 62 -1.61 -3.17 5.49
CA LEU A 62 -1.36 -2.68 6.86
C LEU A 62 -2.64 -2.16 7.54
N GLN A 63 -3.53 -1.53 6.78
CA GLN A 63 -4.73 -0.91 7.35
C GLN A 63 -5.88 -1.89 7.57
N VAL A 64 -6.11 -2.84 6.66
CA VAL A 64 -7.28 -3.75 6.73
C VAL A 64 -6.99 -5.05 7.47
N VAL A 65 -5.73 -5.48 7.51
CA VAL A 65 -5.35 -6.75 8.11
C VAL A 65 -5.18 -6.58 9.60
N LYS A 66 -6.01 -7.28 10.37
CA LYS A 66 -5.90 -7.33 11.83
C LYS A 66 -4.58 -7.98 12.27
N ALA A 67 -4.15 -7.62 13.48
CA ALA A 67 -3.02 -8.27 14.15
C ALA A 67 -3.14 -9.80 14.08
N ALA A 68 -2.04 -10.44 13.72
CA ALA A 68 -1.96 -11.89 13.57
C ALA A 68 -1.64 -12.56 14.91
N ASP A 69 -2.20 -13.74 15.16
CA ASP A 69 -1.72 -14.62 16.22
C ASP A 69 -0.35 -15.22 15.83
N PRO A 70 0.47 -15.61 16.82
CA PRO A 70 1.70 -16.37 16.56
C PRO A 70 1.45 -17.56 15.63
N SER A 71 2.30 -17.70 14.61
CA SER A 71 2.23 -18.75 13.58
C SER A 71 0.95 -18.79 12.74
N LYS A 72 0.14 -17.73 12.73
CA LYS A 72 -1.08 -17.62 11.89
C LYS A 72 -1.07 -16.34 11.04
N PRO A 73 -0.22 -16.27 9.99
CA PRO A 73 -0.15 -15.08 9.14
C PRO A 73 -1.51 -14.77 8.49
N ARG A 74 -1.80 -13.47 8.33
CA ARG A 74 -3.08 -12.97 7.82
C ARG A 74 -2.99 -12.38 6.41
N ALA A 75 -1.78 -12.19 5.89
CA ALA A 75 -1.50 -11.72 4.54
C ALA A 75 -0.21 -12.36 4.01
N ILE A 76 -0.11 -12.51 2.69
CA ILE A 76 1.08 -12.98 2.00
C ILE A 76 1.38 -12.07 0.83
N ILE A 77 2.64 -11.66 0.69
CA ILE A 77 3.14 -10.91 -0.45
C ILE A 77 4.17 -11.79 -1.13
N LEU A 78 3.94 -12.12 -2.40
CA LEU A 78 4.84 -12.93 -3.20
C LEU A 78 5.67 -12.03 -4.10
N VAL A 79 6.99 -12.25 -4.11
CA VAL A 79 7.94 -11.49 -4.93
C VAL A 79 8.81 -12.46 -5.74
N PRO A 80 9.28 -12.05 -6.93
CA PRO A 80 10.00 -12.95 -7.83
C PRO A 80 11.46 -13.22 -7.41
N THR A 81 12.06 -12.38 -6.56
CA THR A 81 13.46 -12.49 -6.17
C THR A 81 13.64 -12.27 -4.67
N ARG A 82 14.72 -12.82 -4.10
CA ARG A 82 15.02 -12.71 -2.68
C ARG A 82 15.38 -11.29 -2.28
N GLU A 83 16.08 -10.59 -3.15
CA GLU A 83 16.56 -9.23 -2.96
C GLU A 83 15.41 -8.22 -2.88
N LEU A 84 14.26 -8.54 -3.50
CA LEU A 84 13.06 -7.71 -3.38
C LEU A 84 12.30 -7.95 -2.06
N ALA A 85 12.56 -9.06 -1.38
CA ALA A 85 11.91 -9.42 -0.12
C ALA A 85 12.59 -8.82 1.12
N THR A 86 13.84 -8.33 0.98
CA THR A 86 14.68 -7.77 2.03
C THR A 86 14.65 -6.25 2.02
#